data_AF-A0A0M3IBX8-F1
#
_entry.id   AF-A0A0M3IBX8-F1
#
_cell.length_a   1.000
_cell.length_b   1.000
_cell.length_c   1.000
_cell.angle_alpha   90.00
_cell.angle_beta   90.00
_cell.angle_gamma   90.00
#
_symmetry.space_group_name_H-M   'P 1'
#
loop_
_entity.id
_entity.type
_entity.pdbx_description
1 polymer ?
#
loop_
_entity_poly.entity_id
_entity_poly.type
_entity_poly.pdbx_seq_one_letter_code
_entity_poly.pdbx_strand_id
1 'polypeptide(L)'
;MGIVLAGDLDSTHPSRMKVYKDRPSMSFEDATLAPDQEFTLKQDAQAQIDYALKGTKFSDVTHLSLYFPSNFGAERTRIYYIGLRGEYLSDMPSEV
;
A
#
# COMPACT_ATOMS: atom_id res chain seq x y z
N MET A 1 -1.76 12.09 4.16
CA MET A 1 -0.99 10.87 3.84
C MET A 1 -1.62 10.16 2.66
N GLY A 2 -0.83 9.59 1.78
CA GLY A 2 -1.31 8.92 0.57
C GLY A 2 -0.30 7.92 0.07
N ILE A 3 -0.78 6.97 -0.72
CA ILE A 3 0.06 6.00 -1.42
C ILE A 3 -0.11 6.27 -2.91
N VAL A 4 0.99 6.36 -3.62
CA VAL A 4 1.01 6.34 -5.08
C VAL A 4 1.74 5.11 -5.55
N LEU A 5 1.37 4.60 -6.72
CA LEU A 5 2.06 3.48 -7.32
C LEU A 5 2.08 3.64 -8.84
N ALA A 6 3.16 3.17 -9.46
CA ALA A 6 3.27 3.06 -10.90
C ALA A 6 3.48 1.60 -11.29
N GLY A 7 2.81 1.20 -12.36
CA GLY A 7 2.92 -0.10 -13.00
C GLY A 7 2.79 0.06 -14.51
N ASP A 8 2.81 -1.05 -15.25
CA ASP A 8 2.49 -1.01 -16.67
C ASP A 8 1.01 -0.65 -16.89
N LEU A 9 0.67 -0.17 -18.08
CA LEU A 9 -0.73 0.05 -18.50
C LEU A 9 -1.35 -1.22 -19.10
N ASP A 10 -0.83 -2.39 -18.73
CA ASP A 10 -1.28 -3.70 -19.20
C ASP A 10 -1.98 -4.49 -18.08
N SER A 11 -2.37 -5.73 -18.36
CA SER A 11 -3.04 -6.61 -17.41
C SER A 11 -2.21 -6.97 -16.16
N THR A 12 -0.91 -6.65 -16.13
CA THR A 12 -0.01 -6.90 -14.99
C THR A 12 -0.09 -5.81 -13.91
N HIS A 13 -0.76 -4.68 -14.19
CA HIS A 13 -0.95 -3.64 -13.19
C HIS A 13 -1.78 -4.15 -12.00
N PRO A 14 -1.45 -3.81 -10.74
CA PRO A 14 -2.28 -4.22 -9.60
C PRO A 14 -3.66 -3.57 -9.66
N SER A 15 -4.74 -4.34 -9.44
CA SER A 15 -6.12 -3.86 -9.50
C SER A 15 -6.72 -3.60 -8.12
N ARG A 16 -6.16 -4.21 -7.08
CA ARG A 16 -6.56 -4.00 -5.69
C ARG A 16 -5.34 -3.88 -4.79
N MET A 17 -5.46 -3.04 -3.76
CA MET A 17 -4.47 -2.90 -2.70
C MET A 17 -5.18 -2.93 -1.35
N LYS A 18 -4.70 -3.79 -0.46
CA LYS A 18 -5.06 -3.84 0.94
C LYS A 18 -3.92 -3.27 1.77
N VAL A 19 -4.26 -2.40 2.72
CA VAL A 19 -3.32 -1.72 3.59
C VAL A 19 -3.61 -2.11 5.03
N TYR A 20 -2.56 -2.47 5.74
CA TYR A 20 -2.63 -2.87 7.15
C TYR A 20 -1.62 -2.08 7.96
N LYS A 21 -2.04 -1.64 9.13
CA LYS A 21 -1.26 -0.82 10.04
C LYS A 21 -0.83 -1.63 11.26
N ASP A 22 0.41 -1.44 11.70
CA ASP A 22 1.00 -1.91 12.97
C ASP A 22 0.84 -3.42 13.20
N ARG A 23 0.92 -4.19 12.10
CA ARG A 23 1.00 -5.64 12.14
C ARG A 23 2.40 -6.07 11.70
N PRO A 24 3.36 -6.19 12.64
CA PRO A 24 4.69 -6.69 12.31
C PRO A 24 4.59 -8.14 11.80
N SER A 25 5.45 -8.51 10.85
CA SER A 25 5.58 -9.89 10.34
C SER A 25 4.31 -10.48 9.72
N MET A 26 3.57 -9.69 8.93
CA MET A 26 2.34 -10.18 8.29
C MET A 26 2.62 -11.31 7.28
N SER A 27 1.85 -12.40 7.39
CA SER A 27 1.85 -13.52 6.46
C SER A 27 0.69 -13.46 5.45
N PHE A 28 0.67 -14.36 4.47
CA PHE A 28 -0.47 -14.51 3.55
C PHE A 28 -1.74 -15.01 4.24
N GLU A 29 -1.62 -15.73 5.36
CA GLU A 29 -2.78 -16.13 6.17
C GLU A 29 -3.39 -14.91 6.86
N ASP A 30 -2.55 -14.03 7.42
CA ASP A 30 -3.02 -12.78 8.05
C ASP A 30 -3.67 -11.82 7.04
N ALA A 31 -3.26 -11.87 5.77
CA ALA A 31 -3.85 -11.07 4.70
C ALA A 31 -5.31 -11.48 4.35
N THR A 32 -5.80 -12.59 4.91
CA THR A 32 -7.23 -12.96 4.86
C THR A 32 -8.07 -12.13 5.81
N LEU A 33 -7.47 -11.58 6.86
CA LEU A 33 -8.14 -10.71 7.82
C LEU A 33 -8.54 -9.38 7.18
N ALA A 34 -9.49 -8.70 7.82
CA ALA A 34 -9.96 -7.40 7.40
C ALA A 34 -8.79 -6.39 7.36
N PRO A 35 -8.56 -5.72 6.21
CA PRO A 35 -7.58 -4.66 6.10
C PRO A 35 -8.07 -3.39 6.80
N ASP A 36 -7.12 -2.54 7.21
CA ASP A 36 -7.45 -1.22 7.76
C ASP A 36 -8.05 -0.32 6.70
N GLN A 37 -7.55 -0.43 5.47
CA GLN A 37 -8.10 0.23 4.29
C GLN A 37 -7.86 -0.61 3.03
N GLU A 38 -8.81 -0.57 2.10
CA GLU A 38 -8.72 -1.23 0.81
C GLU A 38 -9.02 -0.23 -0.31
N PHE A 39 -8.30 -0.35 -1.42
CA PHE A 39 -8.44 0.47 -2.60
C PHE A 39 -8.60 -0.38 -3.85
N THR A 40 -9.53 0.03 -4.72
CA THR A 40 -9.55 -0.39 -6.12
C THR A 40 -8.62 0.51 -6.90
N LEU A 41 -7.57 -0.09 -7.45
CA LEU A 41 -6.53 0.62 -8.18
C LEU A 41 -6.93 0.78 -9.65
N LYS A 42 -6.44 1.86 -10.26
CA LYS A 42 -6.50 2.11 -11.69
C LYS A 42 -5.09 2.04 -12.27
N GLN A 43 -5.01 1.59 -13.52
CA GLN A 43 -3.76 1.55 -14.27
C GLN A 43 -3.17 2.96 -14.40
N ASP A 44 -1.94 3.10 -13.92
CA ASP A 44 -1.19 4.35 -13.94
C ASP A 44 0.31 4.07 -14.09
N ALA A 45 0.92 4.61 -15.13
CA ALA A 45 2.35 4.48 -15.39
C ALA A 45 3.19 5.62 -14.77
N GLN A 46 2.55 6.70 -14.32
CA GLN A 46 3.22 7.91 -13.86
C GLN A 46 3.04 8.17 -12.36
N ALA A 47 2.37 7.26 -11.62
CA ALA A 47 2.07 7.42 -10.19
C ALA A 47 1.40 8.79 -9.87
N GLN A 48 0.51 9.23 -10.76
CA GLN A 48 -0.30 10.44 -10.64
C GLN A 48 -1.49 10.24 -9.69
N ILE A 49 -2.01 9.01 -9.58
CA ILE A 49 -3.19 8.71 -8.77
C ILE A 49 -2.80 8.58 -7.29
N ASP A 50 -3.34 9.48 -6.45
CA ASP A 50 -3.20 9.40 -4.99
C ASP A 50 -4.28 8.51 -4.37
N TYR A 51 -3.86 7.48 -3.66
CA TYR A 51 -4.71 6.69 -2.79
C TYR A 51 -4.59 7.22 -1.36
N ALA A 52 -5.49 8.15 -1.02
CA ALA A 52 -5.49 8.84 0.27
C ALA A 52 -5.78 7.88 1.44
N LEU A 53 -4.83 7.82 2.38
CA LEU A 53 -5.00 7.09 3.63
C LEU A 53 -5.86 7.90 4.60
N LYS A 54 -6.75 7.23 5.33
CA LYS A 54 -7.56 7.89 6.36
C LYS A 54 -6.67 8.32 7.52
N GLY A 55 -6.41 9.63 7.62
CA GLY A 55 -5.55 10.21 8.67
C GLY A 55 -5.89 9.68 10.06
N THR A 56 -7.17 9.62 10.44
CA THR A 56 -7.61 9.10 11.75
C THR A 56 -7.20 7.66 12.05
N LYS A 57 -6.98 6.82 11.04
CA LYS A 57 -6.47 5.46 11.20
C LYS A 57 -4.95 5.40 11.16
N PHE A 58 -4.31 6.23 10.33
CA PHE A 58 -2.89 6.18 10.01
C PHE A 58 -2.06 7.32 10.65
N SER A 59 -2.54 7.94 11.74
CA SER A 59 -1.84 9.08 12.39
C SER A 59 -0.47 8.72 12.99
N ASP A 60 -0.31 7.49 13.46
CA ASP A 60 0.91 6.99 14.11
C ASP A 60 1.14 5.59 13.55
N VAL A 61 2.14 5.40 12.70
CA VAL A 61 2.36 4.14 11.96
C VAL A 61 3.83 3.77 12.09
N THR A 62 4.09 2.64 12.72
CA THR A 62 5.45 2.09 12.84
C THR A 62 5.68 1.00 11.79
N HIS A 63 4.63 0.22 11.48
CA HIS A 63 4.70 -0.82 10.46
C HIS A 63 3.56 -0.67 9.45
N LEU A 64 3.91 -0.60 8.17
CA LEU A 64 2.95 -0.51 7.07
C LEU A 64 3.13 -1.71 6.13
N SER A 65 2.09 -2.52 6.01
CA SER A 65 2.09 -3.69 5.15
C SER A 65 1.10 -3.50 4.00
N LEU A 66 1.58 -3.67 2.77
CA LEU A 66 0.82 -3.53 1.53
C LEU A 66 0.65 -4.90 0.87
N TYR A 67 -0.60 -5.29 0.61
CA TYR A 67 -0.92 -6.55 -0.03
C TYR A 67 -1.72 -6.31 -1.31
N PHE A 68 -1.30 -6.95 -2.40
CA PHE A 68 -1.89 -6.80 -3.73
C PHE A 68 -2.51 -8.14 -4.17
N PRO A 69 -3.79 -8.40 -3.85
CA PRO A 69 -4.42 -9.70 -4.08
C PRO A 69 -4.76 -9.99 -5.55
N SER A 70 -4.83 -8.96 -6.41
CA SER A 70 -5.27 -9.11 -7.79
C SER A 70 -4.68 -8.03 -8.70
N ASN A 71 -4.60 -8.35 -9.99
CA ASN A 71 -4.24 -7.45 -11.10
C ASN A 71 -5.39 -7.40 -12.13
N PHE A 72 -5.14 -6.87 -13.32
CA PHE A 72 -6.12 -6.74 -14.41
C PHE A 72 -6.22 -8.00 -15.31
N GLY A 73 -5.85 -9.18 -14.81
CA GLY A 73 -6.06 -10.47 -15.48
C GLY A 73 -4.79 -11.14 -16.00
N ALA A 74 -3.60 -10.66 -15.62
CA ALA A 74 -2.34 -11.33 -15.94
C ALA A 74 -1.92 -12.33 -14.86
N GLU A 75 -1.01 -13.24 -15.20
CA GLU A 75 -0.44 -14.20 -14.24
C GLU A 75 0.41 -13.51 -13.15
N ARG A 76 1.08 -12.41 -13.49
CA ARG A 76 2.01 -11.71 -12.60
C ARG A 76 1.62 -10.25 -12.44
N THR A 77 1.79 -9.75 -11.23
CA THR A 77 1.63 -8.32 -10.91
C THR A 77 2.99 -7.62 -10.99
N ARG A 78 3.07 -6.52 -11.71
CA ARG A 78 4.31 -5.70 -11.82
C ARG A 78 4.07 -4.32 -11.25
N ILE A 79 4.95 -3.94 -10.32
CA ILE A 79 4.96 -2.62 -9.69
C ILE A 79 6.37 -2.08 -9.83
N TYR A 80 6.50 -0.92 -10.48
CA TYR A 80 7.79 -0.27 -10.70
C TYR A 80 8.11 0.75 -9.62
N TYR A 81 7.06 1.35 -9.05
CA TYR A 81 7.22 2.39 -8.05
C TYR A 81 6.11 2.32 -7.01
N ILE A 82 6.48 2.53 -5.76
CA ILE A 82 5.56 2.79 -4.65
C ILE A 82 6.08 4.03 -3.94
N GLY A 83 5.25 5.07 -3.91
CA GLY A 83 5.53 6.29 -3.17
C GLY A 83 4.64 6.38 -1.94
N LEU A 84 5.24 6.54 -0.77
CA LEU A 84 4.52 6.82 0.47
C LEU A 84 4.61 8.32 0.74
N ARG A 85 3.46 8.99 0.78
CA ARG A 85 3.35 10.42 1.08
C ARG A 85 2.82 10.59 2.49
N GLY A 86 3.57 11.29 3.33
CA GLY A 86 3.18 11.56 4.70
C GLY A 86 4.13 12.54 5.36
N GLU A 87 3.81 12.89 6.60
CA GLU A 87 4.71 13.64 7.46
C GLU A 87 5.46 12.64 8.34
N TYR A 88 6.77 12.85 8.45
CA TYR A 88 7.58 12.09 9.39
C TYR A 88 7.44 12.72 10.77
N LEU A 89 6.89 11.96 11.71
CA LEU A 89 6.80 12.36 13.12
C LEU A 89 8.05 11.84 13.83
N SER A 90 9.00 12.72 14.13
CA SER A 90 10.25 12.37 14.82
C SER A 90 10.27 12.82 16.28
N ASP A 91 10.32 11.85 17.19
CA ASP A 91 11.19 11.81 18.39
C ASP A 91 11.22 10.38 18.99
N MET A 92 11.55 9.36 18.20
CA MET A 92 11.84 8.02 18.77
C MET A 92 13.35 7.87 18.94
N PRO A 93 13.86 7.78 20.18
CA PRO A 93 15.28 7.53 20.40
C PRO A 93 15.65 6.19 19.77
N SER A 94 16.74 6.21 19.00
CA SER A 94 17.38 4.98 18.52
C SER A 94 17.62 4.05 19.70
N GLU A 95 17.03 2.85 19.68
CA GLU A 95 17.43 1.79 20.62
C GLU A 95 18.93 1.55 20.44
N VAL A 96 19.67 1.80 21.53
CA VAL A 96 21.11 1.56 21.72
C VAL A 96 21.37 0.12 22.12
#